data_AF-A0A841DC99-F1
#
_entry.id   AF-A0A841DC99-F1
#
_cell.length_a   1.000
_cell.length_b   1.000
_cell.length_c   1.000
_cell.angle_alpha   90.00
_cell.angle_beta   90.00
_cell.angle_gamma   90.00
#
_symmetry.space_group_name_H-M   'P 1'
#
loop_
_entity.id
_entity.type
_entity.pdbx_description
1 polymer ?
#
loop_
_entity_poly.entity_id
_entity_poly.type
_entity_poly.pdbx_seq_one_letter_code
_entity_poly.pdbx_strand_id
1 'polypeptide(L)'
;MISDEELERRAVNLVGKTVRVLRGENKRPQVALRRALGRLPEDPASRAAHMVVAPVLPERPDPSTERAFYAVAAMIAAQPRDARDETTGRLDPGEIDDDPDPETVVPETKRESLGAALGRAVGNGTLSESTTEARLHLLCRQDIAGVHRHLPRIITRLRADLVPVDWVRLTIDLARWDVRRNEISKRWLQDYYRTSYAIKAMQAKSANNGSEAP
;
A
#
# COMPACT_ATOMS: atom_id res chain seq x y z
N MET A 1 4.62 -11.20 -20.20
CA MET A 1 4.85 -10.29 -19.06
C MET A 1 4.10 -9.01 -19.38
N ILE A 2 3.21 -8.58 -18.49
CA ILE A 2 2.42 -7.33 -18.64
C ILE A 2 3.36 -6.12 -18.77
N SER A 3 3.02 -5.11 -19.58
CA SER A 3 3.79 -3.86 -19.65
C SER A 3 3.67 -3.09 -18.33
N ASP A 4 4.64 -2.22 -18.01
CA ASP A 4 4.59 -1.42 -16.77
C ASP A 4 3.36 -0.50 -16.75
N GLU A 5 2.99 0.09 -17.89
CA GLU A 5 1.80 0.93 -18.05
C GLU A 5 0.48 0.16 -17.83
N GLU A 6 0.34 -1.04 -18.42
CA GLU A 6 -0.85 -1.87 -18.24
C GLU A 6 -0.94 -2.40 -16.80
N LEU A 7 0.20 -2.73 -16.18
CA LEU A 7 0.23 -3.13 -14.77
C LEU A 7 -0.23 -2.00 -13.86
N GLU A 8 0.21 -0.76 -14.12
CA GLU A 8 -0.23 0.41 -13.37
C GLU A 8 -1.73 0.65 -13.52
N ARG A 9 -2.25 0.67 -14.76
CA ARG A 9 -3.69 0.81 -15.02
C ARG A 9 -4.51 -0.25 -14.28
N ARG A 10 -4.05 -1.51 -14.29
CA ARG A 10 -4.71 -2.63 -13.59
C ARG A 10 -4.65 -2.46 -12.07
N ALA A 11 -3.53 -1.99 -11.53
CA ALA A 11 -3.38 -1.70 -10.11
C ALA A 11 -4.30 -0.55 -9.65
N VAL A 12 -4.44 0.51 -10.47
CA VAL A 12 -5.44 1.58 -10.24
C VAL A 12 -6.86 1.00 -10.21
N ASN A 13 -7.21 0.17 -11.20
CA ASN A 13 -8.51 -0.48 -11.27
C ASN A 13 -8.80 -1.38 -10.06
N LEU A 14 -7.79 -2.13 -9.59
CA LEU A 14 -7.88 -2.96 -8.39
C LEU A 14 -8.21 -2.12 -7.15
N VAL A 15 -7.47 -1.04 -6.93
CA VAL A 15 -7.67 -0.16 -5.76
C VAL A 15 -9.05 0.48 -5.83
N GLY A 16 -9.43 1.05 -6.97
CA GLY A 16 -10.76 1.64 -7.16
C GLY A 16 -11.90 0.64 -6.97
N LYS A 17 -11.77 -0.57 -7.51
CA LYS A 17 -12.77 -1.65 -7.31
C LYS A 17 -12.88 -2.06 -5.85
N THR A 18 -11.75 -2.20 -5.16
CA THR A 18 -11.71 -2.56 -3.74
C THR A 18 -12.36 -1.48 -2.88
N VAL A 19 -12.04 -0.20 -3.12
CA VAL A 19 -12.66 0.93 -2.42
C VAL A 19 -14.18 0.95 -2.62
N ARG A 20 -14.67 0.78 -3.85
CA ARG A 20 -16.12 0.69 -4.13
C ARG A 20 -16.78 -0.46 -3.36
N VAL A 21 -16.14 -1.63 -3.31
CA VAL A 21 -16.61 -2.78 -2.50
C VAL A 21 -16.73 -2.42 -1.02
N LEU A 22 -15.75 -1.71 -0.47
CA LEU A 22 -15.75 -1.33 0.96
C LEU A 22 -16.77 -0.23 1.27
N ARG A 23 -17.03 0.68 0.32
CA ARG A 23 -18.08 1.70 0.43
C ARG A 23 -19.49 1.10 0.31
N GLY A 24 -19.65 -0.03 -0.37
CA GLY A 24 -20.93 -0.68 -0.56
C GLY A 24 -21.63 -1.12 0.73
N GLU A 25 -22.96 -1.18 0.68
CA GLU A 25 -23.79 -1.71 1.76
C GLU A 25 -23.58 -3.22 1.94
N ASN A 26 -23.44 -3.95 0.83
CA ASN A 26 -23.21 -5.38 0.84
C ASN A 26 -21.82 -5.72 1.40
N LYS A 27 -21.78 -6.31 2.60
CA LYS A 27 -20.54 -6.68 3.28
C LYS A 27 -19.93 -8.00 2.82
N ARG A 28 -20.63 -8.81 2.01
CA ARG A 28 -20.12 -10.12 1.56
C ARG A 28 -18.77 -10.01 0.85
N PRO A 29 -18.56 -9.12 -0.13
CA PRO A 29 -17.27 -9.06 -0.83
C PRO A 29 -16.15 -8.49 0.05
N GLN A 30 -16.48 -7.56 0.96
CA GLN A 30 -15.53 -7.09 1.98
C GLN A 30 -15.05 -8.24 2.89
N VAL A 31 -15.97 -9.05 3.40
CA VAL A 31 -15.63 -10.20 4.26
C VAL A 31 -14.81 -11.23 3.49
N ALA A 32 -15.13 -11.47 2.22
CA ALA A 32 -14.37 -12.37 1.36
C ALA A 32 -12.91 -11.91 1.20
N LEU A 33 -12.68 -10.63 0.89
CA LEU A 33 -11.32 -10.06 0.81
C LEU A 33 -10.55 -10.20 2.12
N ARG A 34 -11.19 -9.91 3.26
CA ARG A 34 -10.55 -10.06 4.58
C ARG A 34 -10.12 -11.49 4.87
N ARG A 35 -10.91 -12.49 4.46
CA ARG A 35 -10.58 -13.91 4.65
C ARG A 35 -9.41 -14.38 3.79
N ALA A 36 -9.17 -13.72 2.66
CA ALA A 36 -8.04 -14.00 1.77
C ALA A 36 -6.69 -13.44 2.28
N LEU A 37 -6.67 -12.72 3.42
CA LEU A 37 -5.44 -12.13 3.95
C LEU A 37 -4.37 -13.19 4.24
N GLY A 38 -3.21 -13.05 3.60
CA GLY A 38 -2.08 -13.98 3.74
C GLY A 38 -2.28 -15.33 3.06
N ARG A 39 -3.35 -15.49 2.27
CA ARG A 39 -3.65 -16.72 1.52
C ARG A 39 -3.18 -16.60 0.08
N LEU A 40 -2.94 -17.74 -0.54
CA LEU A 40 -2.68 -17.82 -1.97
C LEU A 40 -3.99 -17.71 -2.76
N PRO A 41 -3.96 -17.28 -4.03
CA PRO A 41 -5.15 -17.23 -4.89
C PRO A 41 -5.88 -18.58 -4.97
N GLU A 42 -5.16 -19.69 -4.98
CA GLU A 42 -5.72 -21.04 -5.11
C GLU A 42 -6.32 -21.60 -3.80
N ASP A 43 -6.07 -20.93 -2.66
CA ASP A 43 -6.56 -21.37 -1.35
C ASP A 43 -8.11 -21.32 -1.32
N PRO A 44 -8.79 -22.35 -0.77
CA PRO A 44 -10.25 -22.33 -0.62
C PRO A 44 -10.81 -21.07 0.06
N ALA A 45 -10.06 -20.47 0.99
CA ALA A 45 -10.44 -19.22 1.66
C ALA A 45 -10.44 -18.00 0.72
N SER A 46 -9.70 -18.05 -0.38
CA SER A 46 -9.61 -17.00 -1.40
C SER A 46 -10.69 -17.10 -2.47
N ARG A 47 -11.43 -18.23 -2.55
CA ARG A 47 -12.43 -18.46 -3.62
C ARG A 47 -13.47 -17.36 -3.73
N ALA A 48 -13.99 -16.91 -2.60
CA ALA A 48 -14.98 -15.84 -2.59
C ALA A 48 -14.39 -14.48 -2.99
N ALA A 49 -13.07 -14.27 -2.85
CA ALA A 49 -12.40 -13.04 -3.25
C ALA A 49 -12.25 -12.91 -4.78
N HIS A 50 -12.33 -14.02 -5.53
CA HIS A 50 -12.27 -14.02 -6.99
C HIS A 50 -13.32 -13.08 -7.61
N MET A 51 -14.51 -12.97 -7.02
CA MET A 51 -15.57 -12.08 -7.51
C MET A 51 -15.16 -10.60 -7.57
N VAL A 52 -14.16 -10.20 -6.78
CA VAL A 52 -13.66 -8.82 -6.74
C VAL A 52 -12.38 -8.68 -7.56
N VAL A 53 -11.44 -9.63 -7.39
CA VAL A 53 -10.07 -9.50 -7.91
C VAL A 53 -9.94 -10.02 -9.35
N ALA A 54 -10.61 -11.12 -9.71
CA ALA A 54 -10.48 -11.70 -11.05
C ALA A 54 -10.86 -10.74 -12.19
N PRO A 55 -11.93 -9.91 -12.10
CA PRO A 55 -12.29 -8.98 -13.17
C PRO A 55 -11.27 -7.88 -13.46
N VAL A 56 -10.38 -7.58 -12.51
CA VAL A 56 -9.35 -6.53 -12.67
C VAL A 56 -7.98 -7.09 -13.05
N LEU A 57 -7.81 -8.41 -13.02
CA LEU A 57 -6.59 -9.07 -13.48
C LEU A 57 -6.52 -9.08 -15.03
N PRO A 58 -5.31 -9.17 -15.61
CA PRO A 58 -5.17 -9.53 -17.02
C PRO A 58 -5.70 -10.96 -17.26
N GLU A 59 -6.03 -11.31 -18.51
CA GLU A 59 -6.59 -12.64 -18.83
C GLU A 59 -5.70 -13.82 -18.43
N ARG A 60 -4.38 -13.62 -18.49
CA ARG A 60 -3.37 -14.61 -18.11
C ARG A 60 -2.31 -13.94 -17.24
N PRO A 61 -2.60 -13.70 -15.95
CA PRO A 61 -1.63 -13.12 -15.05
C PRO A 61 -0.51 -14.13 -14.80
N ASP A 62 0.71 -13.63 -14.65
CA ASP A 62 1.75 -14.45 -14.02
C ASP A 62 1.43 -14.61 -12.52
N PRO A 63 1.93 -15.68 -11.86
CA PRO A 63 1.62 -15.95 -10.46
C PRO A 63 1.98 -14.82 -9.48
N SER A 64 3.04 -14.06 -9.78
CA SER A 64 3.50 -12.96 -8.94
C SER A 64 2.53 -11.78 -9.00
N THR A 65 2.11 -11.39 -10.21
CA THR A 65 1.07 -10.39 -10.44
C THR A 65 -0.25 -10.81 -9.79
N GLU A 66 -0.70 -12.04 -10.00
CA GLU A 66 -1.95 -12.52 -9.40
C GLU A 66 -1.90 -12.42 -7.88
N ARG A 67 -0.85 -12.98 -7.26
CA ARG A 67 -0.67 -12.96 -5.81
C ARG A 67 -0.60 -11.54 -5.25
N ALA A 68 0.03 -10.61 -5.94
CA ALA A 68 0.07 -9.20 -5.56
C ALA A 68 -1.32 -8.58 -5.46
N PHE A 69 -2.18 -8.83 -6.46
CA PHE A 69 -3.52 -8.26 -6.51
C PHE A 69 -4.40 -8.77 -5.36
N TYR A 70 -4.39 -10.09 -5.12
CA TYR A 70 -5.14 -10.67 -3.98
C TYR A 70 -4.59 -10.17 -2.64
N ALA A 71 -3.27 -10.13 -2.47
CA ALA A 71 -2.66 -9.69 -1.22
C ALA A 71 -3.01 -8.22 -0.91
N VAL A 72 -2.91 -7.33 -1.89
CA VAL A 72 -3.21 -5.90 -1.68
C VAL A 72 -4.70 -5.66 -1.42
N ALA A 73 -5.59 -6.27 -2.20
CA ALA A 73 -7.03 -6.15 -1.94
C ALA A 73 -7.42 -6.65 -0.54
N ALA A 74 -6.83 -7.77 -0.10
CA ALA A 74 -7.03 -8.29 1.24
C ALA A 74 -6.49 -7.36 2.33
N MET A 75 -5.29 -6.77 2.13
CA MET A 75 -4.71 -5.80 3.07
C MET A 75 -5.57 -4.54 3.19
N ILE A 76 -6.09 -4.01 2.07
CA ILE A 76 -7.00 -2.86 2.08
C ILE A 76 -8.27 -3.18 2.87
N ALA A 77 -8.86 -4.36 2.66
CA ALA A 77 -10.07 -4.76 3.35
C ALA A 77 -9.86 -5.07 4.85
N ALA A 78 -8.67 -5.51 5.25
CA ALA A 78 -8.34 -5.94 6.60
C ALA A 78 -7.92 -4.82 7.55
N GLN A 79 -7.78 -3.58 7.05
CA GLN A 79 -7.40 -2.43 7.87
C GLN A 79 -8.35 -2.20 9.07
N PRO A 80 -7.86 -1.59 10.17
CA PRO A 80 -8.70 -1.00 11.21
C PRO A 80 -9.78 -0.08 10.62
N ARG A 81 -10.89 0.11 11.36
CA ARG A 81 -12.05 0.85 10.83
C ARG A 81 -11.67 2.26 10.39
N ASP A 82 -11.02 3.03 11.25
CA ASP A 82 -10.69 4.44 10.96
C ASP A 82 -9.77 4.56 9.75
N ALA A 83 -8.74 3.72 9.67
CA ALA A 83 -7.83 3.66 8.53
C ALA A 83 -8.54 3.24 7.22
N ARG A 84 -9.54 2.37 7.32
CA ARG A 84 -10.37 1.98 6.18
C ARG A 84 -11.30 3.12 5.76
N ASP A 85 -11.86 3.85 6.72
CA ASP A 85 -12.71 5.00 6.45
C ASP A 85 -11.87 6.12 5.80
N GLU A 86 -10.62 6.34 6.20
CA GLU A 86 -9.64 7.20 5.49
C GLU A 86 -9.37 6.71 4.06
N THR A 87 -9.02 5.42 3.90
CA THR A 87 -8.72 4.83 2.57
C THR A 87 -9.92 4.91 1.63
N THR A 88 -11.13 4.85 2.19
CA THR A 88 -12.38 4.95 1.44
C THR A 88 -12.91 6.37 1.39
N GLY A 89 -12.21 7.41 1.86
CA GLY A 89 -12.67 8.80 1.84
C GLY A 89 -14.01 9.02 2.58
N ARG A 90 -14.31 8.22 3.60
CA ARG A 90 -15.50 8.37 4.46
C ARG A 90 -15.29 9.30 5.64
N LEU A 91 -14.03 9.69 5.91
CA LEU A 91 -13.68 10.64 6.96
C LEU A 91 -13.78 12.10 6.51
N ASP A 92 -13.96 12.37 5.21
CA ASP A 92 -14.27 13.70 4.68
C ASP A 92 -15.77 13.81 4.38
N PRO A 93 -16.57 14.51 5.20
CA PRO A 93 -17.98 14.77 4.91
C PRO A 93 -18.20 15.81 3.81
N GLY A 94 -17.14 16.26 3.10
CA GLY A 94 -17.15 17.48 2.28
C GLY A 94 -16.95 17.31 0.78
N GLU A 95 -16.54 16.15 0.27
CA GLU A 95 -16.30 15.94 -1.17
C GLU A 95 -17.03 14.69 -1.65
N ILE A 96 -18.31 14.86 -1.96
CA ILE A 96 -19.03 13.94 -2.84
C ILE A 96 -18.85 14.47 -4.26
N ASP A 97 -17.73 14.10 -4.90
CA ASP A 97 -17.73 13.98 -6.34
C ASP A 97 -18.15 12.55 -6.67
N ASP A 98 -19.39 12.43 -7.15
CA ASP A 98 -19.87 11.25 -7.86
C ASP A 98 -19.05 11.12 -9.16
N ASP A 99 -18.45 9.94 -9.33
CA ASP A 99 -17.49 9.53 -10.35
C ASP A 99 -16.02 10.01 -10.17
N PRO A 100 -15.07 9.12 -9.83
CA PRO A 100 -13.66 9.44 -10.01
C PRO A 100 -13.35 9.49 -11.50
N ASP A 101 -13.13 10.70 -12.02
CA ASP A 101 -12.56 10.92 -13.34
C ASP A 101 -11.22 10.14 -13.45
N PRO A 102 -11.08 9.22 -14.43
CA PRO A 102 -9.83 8.51 -14.67
C PRO A 102 -8.64 9.44 -15.02
N GLU A 103 -8.85 10.75 -15.20
CA GLU A 103 -7.77 11.75 -15.38
C GLU A 103 -7.22 12.35 -14.07
N THR A 104 -7.79 12.07 -12.90
CA THR A 104 -7.20 12.47 -11.59
C THR A 104 -6.06 11.54 -11.14
N VAL A 105 -5.33 10.98 -12.10
CA VAL A 105 -4.10 10.23 -11.86
C VAL A 105 -3.04 11.24 -11.45
N VAL A 106 -2.78 11.30 -10.14
CA VAL A 106 -1.53 11.86 -9.60
C VAL A 106 -0.37 11.41 -10.50
N PRO A 107 0.43 12.34 -11.07
CA PRO A 107 1.48 12.01 -12.02
C PRO A 107 2.35 10.86 -11.50
N GLU A 108 2.72 9.92 -12.37
CA GLU A 108 3.53 8.72 -12.06
C GLU A 108 4.79 9.00 -11.23
N THR A 109 5.31 10.24 -11.28
CA THR A 109 6.48 10.72 -10.54
C THR A 109 6.24 11.04 -9.06
N LYS A 110 5.00 10.94 -8.56
CA LYS A 110 4.63 11.32 -7.18
C LYS A 110 4.07 10.18 -6.32
N ARG A 111 3.96 8.97 -6.87
CA ARG A 111 3.50 7.79 -6.11
C ARG A 111 4.51 7.36 -5.06
N GLU A 112 4.06 7.24 -3.83
CA GLU A 112 4.94 7.01 -2.69
C GLU A 112 5.33 5.53 -2.57
N SER A 113 6.62 5.22 -2.37
CA SER A 113 7.02 3.84 -2.06
C SER A 113 6.75 3.49 -0.58
N LEU A 114 6.63 2.20 -0.26
CA LEU A 114 6.49 1.75 1.14
C LEU A 114 7.64 2.29 2.03
N GLY A 115 8.84 2.38 1.45
CA GLY A 115 10.01 2.98 2.09
C GLY A 115 9.77 4.42 2.53
N ALA A 116 9.29 5.28 1.62
CA ALA A 116 8.97 6.66 1.93
C ALA A 116 7.83 6.78 2.98
N ALA A 117 6.81 5.94 2.92
CA ALA A 117 5.74 5.93 3.92
C ALA A 117 6.28 5.61 5.34
N LEU A 118 7.14 4.59 5.46
CA LEU A 118 7.84 4.25 6.70
C LEU A 118 8.78 5.38 7.15
N GLY A 119 9.51 5.98 6.20
CA GLY A 119 10.42 7.09 6.44
C GLY A 119 9.69 8.32 6.99
N ARG A 120 8.49 8.63 6.46
CA ARG A 120 7.62 9.68 6.99
C ARG A 120 7.18 9.38 8.41
N ALA A 121 6.70 8.17 8.67
CA ALA A 121 6.24 7.78 10.00
C ALA A 121 7.36 7.88 11.06
N VAL A 122 8.59 7.51 10.69
CA VAL A 122 9.77 7.65 11.55
C VAL A 122 10.18 9.12 11.70
N GLY A 123 10.21 9.89 10.60
CA GLY A 123 10.55 11.31 10.63
C GLY A 123 9.59 12.14 11.49
N ASN A 124 8.31 11.77 11.51
CA ASN A 124 7.28 12.40 12.35
C ASN A 124 7.25 11.87 13.80
N GLY A 125 8.09 10.89 14.14
CA GLY A 125 8.12 10.28 15.47
C GLY A 125 6.94 9.34 15.77
N THR A 126 6.09 9.04 14.78
CA THR A 126 4.97 8.10 14.93
C THR A 126 5.44 6.66 15.15
N LEU A 127 6.56 6.29 14.53
CA LEU A 127 7.18 4.97 14.66
C LEU A 127 8.62 5.06 15.16
N SER A 128 9.04 4.04 15.91
CA SER A 128 10.44 3.85 16.32
C SER A 128 11.33 3.60 15.10
N GLU A 129 12.39 4.40 14.95
CA GLU A 129 13.37 4.30 13.88
C GLU A 129 14.05 2.92 13.86
N SER A 130 14.69 2.52 14.96
CA SER A 130 15.44 1.26 15.04
C SER A 130 14.58 0.04 14.72
N THR A 131 13.36 0.00 15.23
CA THR A 131 12.44 -1.11 14.99
C THR A 131 11.94 -1.13 13.55
N THR A 132 11.64 0.03 12.98
CA THR A 132 11.09 0.17 11.63
C THR A 132 12.15 -0.14 10.57
N GLU A 133 13.35 0.40 10.76
CA GLU A 133 14.51 0.13 9.91
C GLU A 133 14.85 -1.36 9.89
N ALA A 134 14.95 -2.01 11.06
CA ALA A 134 15.25 -3.44 11.14
C ALA A 134 14.21 -4.30 10.39
N ARG A 135 12.92 -3.95 10.51
CA ARG A 135 11.84 -4.64 9.79
C ARG A 135 11.89 -4.40 8.28
N LEU A 136 12.21 -3.19 7.85
CA LEU A 136 12.37 -2.87 6.43
C LEU A 136 13.55 -3.66 5.82
N HIS A 137 14.69 -3.70 6.50
CA HIS A 137 15.84 -4.52 6.11
C HIS A 137 15.52 -6.02 6.05
N LEU A 138 14.69 -6.53 6.97
CA LEU A 138 14.23 -7.90 6.94
C LEU A 138 13.36 -8.17 5.71
N LEU A 139 12.38 -7.30 5.42
CA LEU A 139 11.52 -7.41 4.24
C LEU A 139 12.33 -7.43 2.95
N CYS A 140 13.30 -6.51 2.81
CA CYS A 140 14.14 -6.38 1.62
C CYS A 140 14.98 -7.63 1.30
N ARG A 141 15.15 -8.54 2.28
CA ARG A 141 15.85 -9.82 2.14
C ARG A 141 14.94 -10.99 1.79
N GLN A 142 13.62 -10.82 1.90
CA GLN A 142 12.67 -11.92 1.68
C GLN A 142 12.51 -12.25 0.20
N ASP A 143 12.23 -13.52 -0.08
CA ASP A 143 11.68 -13.96 -1.35
C ASP A 143 10.20 -13.54 -1.48
N ILE A 144 9.58 -13.89 -2.61
CA ILE A 144 8.17 -13.57 -2.84
C ILE A 144 7.25 -14.19 -1.78
N ALA A 145 7.53 -15.41 -1.32
CA ALA A 145 6.72 -16.04 -0.29
C ALA A 145 6.85 -15.31 1.06
N GLY A 146 8.07 -14.94 1.43
CA GLY A 146 8.39 -14.22 2.66
C GLY A 146 7.82 -12.80 2.66
N VAL A 147 7.92 -12.04 1.57
CA VAL A 147 7.35 -10.68 1.53
C VAL A 147 5.83 -10.73 1.74
N HIS A 148 5.12 -11.64 1.08
CA HIS A 148 3.68 -11.81 1.28
C HIS A 148 3.30 -12.33 2.67
N ARG A 149 4.19 -13.03 3.36
CA ARG A 149 4.00 -13.48 4.75
C ARG A 149 4.19 -12.35 5.76
N HIS A 150 5.21 -11.52 5.56
CA HIS A 150 5.65 -10.53 6.55
C HIS A 150 4.99 -9.15 6.36
N LEU A 151 4.72 -8.76 5.11
CA LEU A 151 4.20 -7.45 4.77
C LEU A 151 2.84 -7.12 5.42
N PRO A 152 1.84 -8.04 5.49
CA PRO A 152 0.54 -7.72 6.07
C PRO A 152 0.61 -7.18 7.50
N ARG A 153 1.55 -7.68 8.32
CA ARG A 153 1.73 -7.20 9.69
C ARG A 153 2.28 -5.79 9.74
N ILE A 154 3.20 -5.44 8.84
CA ILE A 154 3.79 -4.10 8.76
C ILE A 154 2.74 -3.10 8.26
N ILE A 155 1.98 -3.46 7.23
CA ILE A 155 0.87 -2.65 6.72
C ILE A 155 -0.20 -2.43 7.79
N THR A 156 -0.59 -3.48 8.52
CA THR A 156 -1.56 -3.35 9.61
C THR A 156 -1.07 -2.37 10.69
N ARG A 157 0.22 -2.42 11.03
CA ARG A 157 0.79 -1.47 12.01
C ARG A 157 0.79 -0.03 11.47
N LEU A 158 1.23 0.19 10.25
CA LEU A 158 1.22 1.52 9.60
C LEU A 158 -0.18 2.11 9.60
N ARG A 159 -1.17 1.32 9.18
CA ARG A 159 -2.55 1.77 9.08
C ARG A 159 -3.22 1.94 10.44
N ALA A 160 -2.81 1.21 11.47
CA ALA A 160 -3.28 1.46 12.84
C ALA A 160 -2.87 2.84 13.36
N ASP A 161 -1.70 3.35 12.94
CA ASP A 161 -1.21 4.69 13.26
C ASP A 161 -1.61 5.73 12.16
N LEU A 162 -2.58 5.41 11.31
CA LEU A 162 -3.10 6.23 10.21
C LEU A 162 -2.02 6.74 9.23
N VAL A 163 -0.89 6.02 9.10
CA VAL A 163 0.13 6.38 8.10
C VAL A 163 -0.37 5.97 6.72
N PRO A 164 -0.53 6.90 5.75
CA PRO A 164 -1.05 6.58 4.43
C PRO A 164 -0.09 5.67 3.66
N VAL A 165 -0.65 4.79 2.84
CA VAL A 165 0.07 3.83 1.99
C VAL A 165 -0.44 3.97 0.56
N ASP A 166 0.48 4.15 -0.39
CA ASP A 166 0.13 4.09 -1.81
C ASP A 166 -0.09 2.63 -2.24
N TRP A 167 -1.36 2.24 -2.31
CA TRP A 167 -1.77 0.88 -2.66
C TRP A 167 -1.46 0.50 -4.11
N VAL A 168 -1.45 1.47 -5.03
CA VAL A 168 -1.12 1.21 -6.42
C VAL A 168 0.35 0.89 -6.55
N ARG A 169 1.21 1.73 -5.95
CA ARG A 169 2.66 1.49 -5.95
C ARG A 169 3.01 0.18 -5.25
N LEU A 170 2.37 -0.13 -4.13
CA LEU A 170 2.59 -1.39 -3.43
C LEU A 170 2.19 -2.61 -4.28
N THR A 171 1.09 -2.51 -5.04
CA THR A 171 0.66 -3.59 -5.96
C THR A 171 1.71 -3.83 -7.04
N ILE A 172 2.22 -2.77 -7.66
CA ILE A 172 3.26 -2.85 -8.70
C ILE A 172 4.55 -3.45 -8.14
N ASP A 173 4.99 -2.97 -6.97
CA ASP A 173 6.20 -3.45 -6.32
C ASP A 173 6.12 -4.95 -5.99
N LEU A 174 4.97 -5.42 -5.51
CA LEU A 174 4.75 -6.84 -5.22
C LEU A 174 4.65 -7.70 -6.49
N ALA A 175 3.97 -7.21 -7.53
CA ALA A 175 3.83 -7.91 -8.80
C ALA A 175 5.19 -8.12 -9.50
N ARG A 176 6.14 -7.21 -9.26
CA ARG A 176 7.51 -7.27 -9.80
C ARG A 176 8.53 -7.84 -8.83
N TRP A 177 8.12 -8.32 -7.66
CA TRP A 177 9.04 -8.71 -6.60
C TRP A 177 9.94 -9.88 -6.99
N ASP A 178 9.42 -10.85 -7.75
CA ASP A 178 10.18 -12.01 -8.21
C ASP A 178 11.34 -11.65 -9.17
N VAL A 179 11.11 -10.69 -10.07
CA VAL A 179 12.06 -10.31 -11.12
C VAL A 179 12.91 -9.08 -10.77
N ARG A 180 12.39 -8.15 -9.97
CA ARG A 180 13.03 -6.86 -9.65
C ARG A 180 13.28 -6.65 -8.16
N ARG A 181 13.32 -7.73 -7.34
CA ARG A 181 13.51 -7.66 -5.88
C ARG A 181 14.59 -6.65 -5.47
N ASN A 182 15.80 -6.81 -6.01
CA ASN A 182 16.94 -6.00 -5.57
C ASN A 182 16.76 -4.51 -5.92
N GLU A 183 16.13 -4.21 -7.05
CA GLU A 183 15.83 -2.83 -7.45
C GLU A 183 14.75 -2.20 -6.56
N ILE A 184 13.70 -2.96 -6.24
CA ILE A 184 12.61 -2.54 -5.36
C ILE A 184 13.13 -2.34 -3.94
N SER A 185 13.86 -3.32 -3.40
CA SER A 185 14.51 -3.24 -2.08
C SER A 185 15.43 -2.02 -1.98
N LYS A 186 16.26 -1.78 -3.00
CA LYS A 186 17.12 -0.59 -3.07
C LYS A 186 16.28 0.68 -3.01
N ARG A 187 15.23 0.79 -3.83
CA ARG A 187 14.34 1.96 -3.85
C ARG A 187 13.67 2.18 -2.50
N TRP A 188 13.08 1.15 -1.90
CA TRP A 188 12.44 1.25 -0.58
C TRP A 188 13.42 1.74 0.49
N LEU A 189 14.64 1.20 0.54
CA LEU A 189 15.65 1.64 1.51
C LEU A 189 16.09 3.09 1.25
N GLN A 190 16.36 3.45 0.00
CA GLN A 190 16.76 4.83 -0.34
C GLN A 190 15.66 5.83 0.01
N ASP A 191 14.41 5.53 -0.33
CA ASP A 191 13.28 6.41 -0.06
C ASP A 191 13.00 6.54 1.44
N TYR A 192 13.16 5.46 2.21
CA TYR A 192 13.09 5.49 3.67
C TYR A 192 14.08 6.50 4.29
N TYR A 193 15.37 6.41 3.93
CA TYR A 193 16.38 7.32 4.48
C TYR A 193 16.20 8.74 3.97
N ARG A 194 15.90 8.94 2.67
CA ARG A 194 15.66 10.27 2.11
C ARG A 194 14.50 10.98 2.82
N THR A 195 13.38 10.30 2.99
CA THR A 195 12.18 10.90 3.60
C THR A 195 12.36 11.17 5.09
N SER A 196 12.90 10.20 5.85
CA SER A 196 13.10 10.38 7.30
C SER A 196 14.10 11.50 7.61
N TYR A 197 15.21 11.58 6.87
CA TYR A 197 16.21 12.64 7.08
C TYR A 197 15.70 14.00 6.64
N ALA A 198 14.95 14.08 5.53
CA ALA A 198 14.36 15.33 5.08
C ALA A 198 13.41 15.92 6.12
N ILE A 199 12.51 15.11 6.69
CA ILE A 199 11.55 15.56 7.71
C ILE A 199 12.26 16.01 8.98
N LYS A 200 13.22 15.22 9.49
CA LYS A 200 14.01 15.59 10.67
C LYS A 200 14.76 16.91 10.45
N ALA A 201 15.34 17.11 9.27
CA ALA A 201 16.02 18.36 8.92
C ALA A 201 15.06 19.55 8.84
N MET A 202 13.83 19.36 8.33
CA MET A 202 12.80 20.40 8.34
C MET A 202 12.39 20.78 9.77
N GLN A 203 12.16 19.79 10.63
CA GLN A 203 11.81 20.02 12.04
C GLN A 203 12.92 20.75 12.80
N ALA A 204 14.18 20.38 12.59
CA ALA A 204 15.33 21.05 13.20
C ALA A 204 15.43 22.53 12.78
N LYS A 205 15.18 22.84 11.50
CA LYS A 205 15.14 24.22 11.00
C LYS A 205 13.99 25.02 11.63
N SER A 206 12.81 24.43 11.76
CA SER A 206 11.66 25.09 12.41
C SER A 206 11.91 25.38 13.89
N ALA A 207 12.57 24.47 14.62
CA ALA A 207 12.93 24.69 16.02
C ALA A 207 13.96 25.81 16.20
N ASN A 208 14.93 25.92 15.29
CA ASN A 208 15.94 26.99 15.33
C ASN A 208 15.31 28.37 15.03
N ASN A 209 14.44 28.46 14.02
CA ASN A 209 13.78 29.72 13.65
C ASN A 209 12.76 30.19 14.71
N GLY A 210 12.14 29.28 15.46
CA GLY A 210 11.22 29.61 16.56
C GLY A 210 11.91 30.12 17.83
N SER A 211 13.23 29.90 17.96
CA SER A 211 14.02 30.36 19.12
C SER A 211 14.64 31.76 18.93
N GLU A 212 14.55 32.33 17.72
CA GLU A 212 15.08 33.66 17.36
C GLU A 212 14.00 34.77 17.29
N ALA A 213 12.74 34.48 17.60
CA ALA A 213 11.67 35.48 17.63
C ALA A 213 11.57 36.12 19.04
N PRO A 214 11.70 37.46 19.18
CA PRO A 214 11.70 38.20 20.45
C PRO A 214 10.31 38.35 21.09
#